data_AF-A0A7X1PAJ4-F1
#
_entry.id   AF-A0A7X1PAJ4-F1
#
_cell.length_a   1.000
_cell.length_b   1.000
_cell.length_c   1.000
_cell.angle_alpha   90.00
_cell.angle_beta   90.00
_cell.angle_gamma   90.00
#
_symmetry.space_group_name_H-M   'P 1'
#
loop_
_entity.id
_entity.type
_entity.pdbx_description
1 polymer ?
#
loop_
_entity_poly.entity_id
_entity_poly.type
_entity_poly.pdbx_seq_one_letter_code
_entity_poly.pdbx_strand_id
1 'polypeptide(L)' 'MRYMLDTNICIYLINDRPPSVRKRLAAMKPGDVGVSSITVAELAYGVAKTGSARNRAV' A
#
# COMPACT_ATOMS: atom_id res chain seq x y z
N MET A 1 -6.75 -9.47 12.59
CA MET A 1 -6.96 -8.82 11.28
C MET A 1 -8.42 -8.43 11.12
N ARG A 2 -8.68 -7.13 10.96
CA ARG A 2 -10.02 -6.55 10.84
C ARG A 2 -10.24 -5.89 9.47
N TYR A 3 -9.17 -5.50 8.79
CA TYR A 3 -9.18 -4.90 7.46
C TYR A 3 -8.13 -5.56 6.56
N MET A 4 -8.48 -5.79 5.31
CA MET A 4 -7.56 -6.20 4.25
C MET A 4 -7.46 -5.07 3.23
N LEU A 5 -6.24 -4.61 2.94
CA LEU A 5 -6.03 -3.53 1.98
C LEU A 5 -6.01 -4.09 0.56
N ASP A 6 -6.71 -3.40 -0.31
CA ASP A 6 -6.62 -3.57 -1.76
C ASP A 6 -5.39 -2.83 -2.32
N THR A 7 -5.01 -3.20 -3.54
CA THR A 7 -3.90 -2.61 -4.29
C THR A 7 -4.05 -1.10 -4.44
N ASN A 8 -5.26 -0.59 -4.68
CA ASN A 8 -5.51 0.85 -4.79
C ASN A 8 -5.18 1.61 -3.49
N ILE A 9 -5.57 1.05 -2.33
CA ILE A 9 -5.31 1.68 -1.04
C ILE A 9 -3.81 1.65 -0.71
N CYS A 10 -3.12 0.57 -1.08
CA CYS A 10 -1.67 0.49 -0.94
C CYS A 10 -0.97 1.55 -1.81
N ILE A 11 -1.42 1.74 -3.05
CA ILE A 11 -0.91 2.79 -3.95
C ILE A 11 -1.12 4.19 -3.35
N TYR A 12 -2.30 4.46 -2.78
CA TYR A 12 -2.58 5.75 -2.12
C TYR A 12 -1.67 6.00 -0.92
N LEU A 13 -1.36 4.97 -0.13
CA LEU A 13 -0.44 5.06 1.00
C LEU A 13 1.01 5.35 0.55
N ILE A 14 1.49 4.65 -0.49
CA ILE A 14 2.83 4.84 -1.06
C ILE A 14 2.98 6.26 -1.64
N ASN A 15 1.95 6.74 -2.32
CA ASN A 15 1.95 8.07 -2.95
C ASN A 15 1.59 9.20 -1.98
N ASP A 16 1.24 8.88 -0.73
CA ASP A 16 0.75 9.83 0.29
C ASP A 16 -0.45 10.68 -0.16
N ARG A 17 -1.32 10.09 -1.00
CA ARG A 17 -2.48 10.79 -1.55
C ARG A 17 -3.69 9.85 -1.63
N PRO A 18 -4.82 10.20 -0.99
CA PRO A 18 -5.03 11.37 -0.13
C PRO A 18 -4.46 11.17 1.30
N PRO A 19 -3.99 12.23 1.99
CA PRO A 19 -3.42 12.14 3.35
C PRO A 19 -4.35 11.52 4.40
N SER A 20 -5.67 11.55 4.16
CA SER A 20 -6.67 10.93 5.03
C SER A 20 -6.49 9.42 5.16
N VAL A 21 -6.01 8.74 4.12
CA VAL A 21 -5.78 7.28 4.14
C VAL A 21 -4.64 6.95 5.11
N ARG A 22 -3.53 7.69 5.03
CA ARG A 22 -2.40 7.51 5.97
C ARG A 22 -2.81 7.82 7.41
N LYS A 23 -3.54 8.91 7.64
CA LYS A 23 -4.04 9.25 8.99
C LYS A 23 -4.93 8.13 9.55
N ARG A 24 -5.81 7.57 8.73
CA ARG A 24 -6.69 6.47 9.14
C ARG A 24 -5.88 5.21 9.45
N LEU A 25 -4.88 4.87 8.64
CA LEU A 25 -4.01 3.72 8.89
C LEU A 25 -3.20 3.89 10.18
N ALA A 26 -2.65 5.08 10.42
CA ALA A 26 -1.88 5.39 11.62
C ALA A 26 -2.69 5.30 12.93
N ALA A 27 -4.03 5.45 12.84
CA ALA A 27 -4.92 5.27 13.98
C ALA A 27 -5.29 3.80 14.25
N MET A 28 -4.95 2.86 13.35
CA MET A 28 -5.22 1.43 13.52
C MET A 28 -4.10 0.75 14.32
N LYS A 29 -4.44 -0.32 15.04
CA LYS A 29 -3.43 -1.08 15.79
C LYS A 29 -2.68 -2.03 14.84
N PRO A 30 -1.37 -2.28 15.09
CA PRO A 30 -0.66 -3.35 14.40
C PRO A 30 -1.42 -4.68 14.53
N GLY A 31 -1.60 -5.40 13.42
CA GLY A 31 -2.38 -6.65 13.36
C GLY A 31 -3.86 -6.48 13.02
N ASP A 32 -4.41 -5.26 13.05
CA ASP A 32 -5.76 -4.99 12.54
C ASP A 32 -5.81 -4.91 11.02
N VAL A 33 -4.67 -4.68 10.37
CA VAL A 33 -4.55 -4.49 8.92
C VAL A 33 -3.61 -5.52 8.33
N GLY A 34 -4.01 -6.08 7.20
CA GLY A 34 -3.14 -6.92 6.37
C GLY A 34 -3.31 -6.64 4.89
N VAL A 35 -2.44 -7.25 4.10
CA VAL A 35 -2.44 -7.21 2.63
C VAL A 35 -2.37 -8.64 2.12
N SER A 36 -3.08 -8.90 1.01
CA SER A 36 -2.97 -10.19 0.32
C SER A 36 -1.61 -10.31 -0.37
N SER A 37 -1.07 -11.53 -0.45
CA SER A 37 0.14 -11.82 -1.25
C SER A 37 -0.07 -11.46 -2.72
N ILE A 38 -1.30 -11.55 -3.23
CA ILE A 38 -1.66 -11.14 -4.60
C ILE A 38 -1.46 -9.64 -4.77
N THR A 39 -1.97 -8.82 -3.83
CA THR A 39 -1.77 -7.36 -3.84
C THR A 39 -0.29 -6.99 -3.80
N VAL A 40 0.52 -7.72 -3.03
CA VAL A 40 1.99 -7.50 -3.01
C VAL A 40 2.60 -7.79 -4.38
N ALA A 41 2.20 -8.88 -5.04
CA ALA A 41 2.69 -9.22 -6.37
C ALA A 41 2.31 -8.17 -7.44
N GLU A 42 1.07 -7.66 -7.39
CA GLU A 42 0.60 -6.60 -8.29
C GLU A 42 1.40 -5.30 -8.12
N LEU A 43 1.68 -4.91 -6.87
CA LEU A 43 2.49 -3.73 -6.58
C LEU A 43 3.92 -3.89 -7.10
N ALA A 44 4.55 -5.03 -6.83
CA ALA A 44 5.90 -5.32 -7.32
C ALA A 44 5.98 -5.29 -8.86
N TYR A 45 4.98 -5.88 -9.52
CA TYR A 45 4.87 -5.82 -10.98
C TYR A 45 4.68 -4.38 -11.49
N GLY A 46 3.83 -3.58 -10.83
CA GLY A 46 3.61 -2.18 -11.19
C GLY A 46 4.89 -1.34 -11.10
N VAL A 47 5.71 -1.55 -10.07
CA VAL A 47 7.01 -0.88 -9.92
C VAL A 47 7.98 -1.31 -11.03
N ALA A 48 8.08 -2.61 -11.30
CA ALA A 48 8.93 -3.14 -12.37
C ALA A 48 8.53 -2.61 -13.75
N LYS A 49 7.23 -2.59 -14.05
CA LYS A 49 6.67 -2.13 -15.34
C LYS A 49 6.89 -0.64 -15.58
N THR A 50 6.70 0.20 -14.56
CA THR A 50 6.81 1.66 -14.69
C THR A 50 8.24 2.17 -14.60
N GLY A 51 9.17 1.37 -14.08
CA GLY A 51 10.55 1.79 -13.86
C GLY A 51 10.69 2.91 -12.82
N SER A 52 9.69 3.11 -11.94
CA SER A 52 9.73 4.16 -10.93
C SER A 52 10.92 3.99 -9.99
N ALA A 53 11.93 4.87 -10.10
CA ALA A 53 13.10 4.86 -9.22
C ALA A 53 12.70 5.14 -7.76
N ARG A 54 11.74 6.03 -7.55
CA ARG A 54 11.17 6.35 -6.23
C ARG A 54 10.56 5.11 -5.56
N ASN A 55 9.78 4.32 -6.29
CA ASN A 55 9.07 3.18 -5.72
C ASN A 55 9.92 1.89 -5.65
N ARG A 56 11.12 1.89 -6.25
CA ARG A 56 12.11 0.81 -6.11
C ARG A 56 12.99 0.95 -4.86
N ALA A 57 13.06 2.14 -4.27
CA ALA A 57 13.92 2.47 -3.14
C ALA A 57 13.21 2.35 -1.77
N VAL A 58 11.93 1.97 -1.76
CA VAL A 58 11.11 1.71 -0.57
C VAL A 58 11.11 0.23 -0.26
#